data_AF-A0A497QJF1-F1
#
_entry.id   AF-A0A497QJF1-F1
#
_cell.length_a   1.000
_cell.length_b   1.000
_cell.length_c   1.000
_cell.angle_alpha   90.00
_cell.angle_beta   90.00
_cell.angle_gamma   90.00
#
_symmetry.space_group_name_H-M   'P 1'
#
loop_
_entity.id
_entity.type
_entity.pdbx_description
1 polymer ?
#
loop_
_entity_poly.entity_id
_entity_poly.type
_entity_poly.pdbx_seq_one_letter_code
_entity_poly.pdbx_strand_id
1 'polypeptide(L)'
;MAGRGRPKNPPKFKEILRDLIPSTDIFEPDELEMFNGLVGLYLNDFDESQLSANDMDDIISISMNRVLEIRLLKTVKGNPDAQMDASTAIERFRKQTEKLKENLATRRRDRIDPKKYSGLSIVDLAVAFDQEKKDDMFNRSTRFIEEENEIRGSELLIGNKEDQDAEVFDRDDA
;
A
#
# COMPACT_ATOMS: atom_id res chain seq x y z
N MET A 1 30.63 -16.05 -34.54
CA MET A 1 29.41 -15.21 -34.51
C MET A 1 28.60 -15.61 -33.28
N ALA A 2 28.89 -15.03 -32.11
CA ALA A 2 28.19 -15.37 -30.87
C ALA A 2 26.87 -14.61 -30.80
N GLY A 3 25.76 -15.35 -30.68
CA GLY A 3 24.40 -14.82 -30.63
C GLY A 3 24.22 -13.87 -29.45
N ARG A 4 23.74 -12.65 -29.75
CA ARG A 4 23.22 -11.69 -28.77
C ARG A 4 21.92 -12.23 -28.18
N GLY A 5 22.04 -13.22 -27.28
CA GLY A 5 20.93 -13.71 -26.47
C GLY A 5 20.73 -12.78 -25.28
N ARG A 6 19.48 -12.34 -25.06
CA ARG A 6 19.06 -11.60 -23.86
C ARG A 6 19.47 -12.41 -22.61
N PRO A 7 20.05 -11.80 -21.56
CA PRO A 7 20.50 -12.52 -20.37
C PRO A 7 19.34 -13.32 -19.74
N LYS A 8 19.63 -14.57 -19.31
CA LYS A 8 18.64 -15.52 -18.77
C LYS A 8 17.92 -15.02 -17.51
N ASN A 9 18.58 -14.16 -16.74
CA ASN A 9 17.95 -13.34 -15.71
C ASN A 9 18.21 -11.88 -16.12
N PRO A 10 17.23 -11.16 -16.67
CA PRO A 10 17.40 -9.73 -16.84
C PRO A 10 17.73 -9.14 -15.45
N PRO A 11 18.77 -8.31 -15.31
CA PRO A 11 19.02 -7.61 -14.06
C PRO A 11 17.72 -6.93 -13.66
N LYS A 12 17.37 -7.02 -12.37
CA LYS A 12 16.12 -6.42 -11.90
C LYS A 12 16.19 -4.96 -12.31
N PHE A 13 15.10 -4.40 -12.81
CA PHE A 13 15.06 -3.03 -13.29
C PHE A 13 15.65 -2.01 -12.28
N LYS A 14 15.52 -2.32 -10.98
CA LYS A 14 16.13 -1.60 -9.85
C LYS A 14 17.68 -1.65 -9.82
N GLU A 15 18.30 -2.72 -10.29
CA GLU A 15 19.75 -2.88 -10.43
C GLU A 15 20.28 -2.09 -11.62
N ILE A 16 19.53 -2.07 -12.73
CA ILE A 16 19.87 -1.27 -13.92
C ILE A 16 19.89 0.23 -13.58
N LEU A 17 18.91 0.69 -12.78
CA LEU A 17 18.86 2.08 -12.31
C LEU A 17 19.99 2.44 -11.34
N ARG A 18 20.49 1.49 -10.54
CA ARG A 18 21.67 1.71 -9.67
C ARG A 18 22.94 1.95 -10.48
N ASP A 19 23.10 1.23 -11.59
CA ASP A 19 24.29 1.31 -12.45
C ASP A 19 24.29 2.54 -13.37
N LEU A 20 23.11 3.10 -13.67
CA LEU A 20 22.94 4.23 -14.61
C LEU A 20 23.05 5.61 -13.97
N ILE A 21 22.91 5.72 -12.64
CA ILE A 21 23.02 7.00 -11.95
C ILE A 21 24.46 7.15 -11.47
N PRO A 22 25.27 8.05 -12.04
CA PRO A 22 26.62 8.34 -11.57
C PRO A 22 26.51 9.04 -10.20
N SER A 23 26.30 8.24 -9.17
CA SER A 23 25.94 8.67 -7.81
C SER A 23 27.07 8.39 -6.82
N THR A 24 27.98 7.47 -7.17
CA THR A 24 29.18 7.15 -6.38
C THR A 24 30.14 8.33 -6.24
N ASP A 25 30.13 9.27 -7.19
CA ASP A 25 30.96 10.48 -7.12
C ASP A 25 30.24 11.68 -6.47
N ILE A 26 28.93 11.57 -6.25
CA ILE A 26 28.08 12.66 -5.75
C ILE A 26 27.75 12.49 -4.27
N PHE A 27 27.56 11.25 -3.81
CA PHE A 27 27.10 10.92 -2.46
C PHE A 27 28.15 10.20 -1.63
N GLU A 28 28.22 10.56 -0.34
CA GLU A 28 28.92 9.75 0.66
C GLU A 28 28.21 8.39 0.83
N PRO A 29 28.88 7.36 1.38
CA PRO A 29 28.29 6.03 1.52
C PRO A 29 26.95 6.01 2.27
N ASP A 30 26.80 6.81 3.33
CA ASP A 30 25.56 6.92 4.12
C ASP A 30 24.43 7.59 3.31
N GLU A 31 24.77 8.60 2.51
CA GLU A 31 23.84 9.30 1.65
C GLU A 31 23.42 8.46 0.44
N LEU A 32 24.32 7.64 -0.08
CA LEU A 32 24.04 6.71 -1.17
C LEU A 32 23.09 5.59 -0.71
N GLU A 33 23.25 5.09 0.52
CA GLU A 33 22.32 4.15 1.12
C GLU A 33 20.92 4.76 1.26
N MET A 34 20.83 5.99 1.76
CA MET A 34 19.59 6.73 1.87
C MET A 34 18.94 6.98 0.51
N PHE A 35 19.71 7.41 -0.48
CA PHE A 35 19.25 7.62 -1.85
C PHE A 35 18.64 6.34 -2.43
N ASN A 36 19.35 5.22 -2.32
CA ASN A 36 18.90 3.92 -2.78
C ASN A 36 17.63 3.45 -2.06
N GLY A 37 17.53 3.70 -0.76
CA GLY A 37 16.34 3.40 0.04
C GLY A 37 15.12 4.21 -0.44
N LEU A 38 15.29 5.51 -0.70
CA LEU A 38 14.23 6.38 -1.19
C LEU A 38 13.74 5.98 -2.58
N VAL A 39 14.67 5.75 -3.52
CA VAL A 39 14.32 5.27 -4.86
C VAL A 39 13.59 3.93 -4.77
N GLY A 40 14.06 3.01 -3.93
CA GLY A 40 13.41 1.72 -3.70
C GLY A 40 11.98 1.86 -3.17
N LEU A 41 11.75 2.75 -2.20
CA LEU A 41 10.43 3.07 -1.66
C LEU A 41 9.49 3.61 -2.73
N TYR A 42 9.90 4.63 -3.47
CA TYR A 42 9.06 5.22 -4.52
C TYR A 42 8.76 4.25 -5.66
N LEU A 43 9.71 3.39 -6.03
CA LEU A 43 9.50 2.38 -7.06
C LEU A 43 8.57 1.24 -6.61
N ASN A 44 8.44 0.98 -5.30
CA ASN A 44 7.49 -0.02 -4.81
C ASN A 44 6.03 0.42 -5.00
N ASP A 45 5.77 1.71 -5.16
CA ASP A 45 4.43 2.24 -5.43
C ASP A 45 4.02 2.08 -6.90
N PHE A 46 4.86 1.48 -7.77
CA PHE A 46 4.57 1.29 -9.19
C PHE A 46 4.55 -0.18 -9.56
N ASP A 47 3.55 -0.57 -10.34
CA ASP A 47 3.60 -1.79 -11.13
C ASP A 47 4.66 -1.65 -12.23
N GLU A 48 5.47 -2.69 -12.47
CA GLU A 48 6.57 -2.66 -13.46
C GLU A 48 6.10 -2.27 -14.88
N SER A 49 4.83 -2.51 -15.21
CA SER A 49 4.22 -2.19 -16.51
C SER A 49 3.76 -0.74 -16.65
N GLN A 50 3.67 0.00 -15.54
CA GLN A 50 3.16 1.38 -15.52
C GLN A 50 4.25 2.44 -15.43
N LEU A 51 5.50 2.05 -15.16
CA LEU A 51 6.60 2.97 -14.95
C LEU A 51 7.16 3.49 -16.27
N SER A 52 7.11 4.80 -16.48
CA SER A 52 7.71 5.47 -17.66
C SER A 52 9.08 6.06 -17.33
N ALA A 53 9.89 6.33 -18.35
CA ALA A 53 11.19 7.01 -18.18
C ALA A 53 11.06 8.35 -17.45
N ASN A 54 10.03 9.14 -17.77
CA ASN A 54 9.77 10.41 -17.09
C ASN A 54 9.42 10.23 -15.59
N ASP A 55 8.79 9.11 -15.21
CA ASP A 55 8.54 8.83 -13.80
C ASP A 55 9.83 8.45 -13.08
N MET A 56 10.71 7.69 -13.74
CA MET A 56 12.02 7.36 -13.19
C MET A 56 12.83 8.63 -12.94
N ASP A 57 12.91 9.52 -13.92
CA ASP A 57 13.65 10.78 -13.81
C ASP A 57 13.12 11.65 -12.66
N ASP A 58 11.79 11.72 -12.52
CA ASP A 58 11.15 12.45 -11.43
C ASP A 58 11.43 11.80 -10.07
N ILE A 59 11.36 10.47 -9.95
CA ILE A 59 11.66 9.72 -8.70
C ILE A 59 13.12 9.90 -8.29
N ILE A 60 14.05 9.81 -9.25
CA ILE A 60 15.48 10.03 -9.02
C ILE A 60 15.71 11.45 -8.54
N SER A 61 15.11 12.43 -9.20
CA SER A 61 15.24 13.85 -8.85
C SER A 61 14.65 14.16 -7.47
N ILE A 62 13.49 13.58 -7.13
CA ILE A 62 12.87 13.70 -5.80
C ILE A 62 13.82 13.13 -4.73
N SER A 63 14.35 11.93 -4.98
CA SER A 63 15.22 11.24 -4.03
C SER A 63 16.54 11.99 -3.82
N MET A 64 17.12 12.52 -4.91
CA MET A 64 18.32 13.34 -4.90
C MET A 64 18.11 14.65 -4.12
N ASN A 65 17.02 15.38 -4.39
CA ASN A 65 16.70 16.61 -3.66
C ASN A 65 16.59 16.37 -2.15
N ARG A 66 16.00 15.24 -1.76
CA ARG A 66 15.85 14.90 -0.33
C ARG A 66 17.19 14.64 0.35
N VAL A 67 18.09 13.93 -0.32
CA VAL A 67 19.44 13.66 0.18
C VAL A 67 20.24 14.96 0.31
N LEU A 68 20.20 15.83 -0.71
CA LEU A 68 20.88 17.12 -0.71
C LEU A 68 20.31 18.10 0.34
N GLU A 69 19.00 18.08 0.59
CA GLU A 69 18.38 18.83 1.68
C GLU A 69 18.96 18.41 3.04
N ILE A 70 19.06 17.10 3.28
CA ILE A 70 19.62 16.56 4.53
C ILE A 70 21.10 16.92 4.64
N ARG A 71 21.87 16.85 3.53
CA ARG A 71 23.27 17.27 3.49
C ARG A 71 23.41 18.74 3.90
N LEU A 72 22.63 19.64 3.30
CA LEU A 72 22.64 21.06 3.64
C LEU A 72 22.30 21.31 5.11
N LEU A 73 21.29 20.60 5.65
CA LEU A 73 20.94 20.71 7.07
C LEU A 73 22.07 20.22 7.99
N LYS A 74 22.78 19.16 7.60
CA LYS A 74 23.96 18.67 8.33
C LYS A 74 25.11 19.69 8.29
N THR A 75 25.39 20.30 7.13
CA THR A 75 26.53 21.22 6.95
C THR A 75 26.35 22.56 7.64
N VAL A 76 25.12 23.10 7.68
CA VAL A 76 24.84 24.39 8.34
C VAL A 76 24.52 24.30 9.82
N LYS A 77 24.57 23.08 10.38
CA LYS A 77 24.35 22.85 11.81
C LYS A 77 25.42 23.59 12.62
N GLY A 78 24.99 24.60 13.38
CA GLY A 78 25.88 25.41 14.22
C GLY A 78 26.51 26.63 13.55
N ASN A 79 26.14 26.95 12.29
CA ASN A 79 26.55 28.17 11.61
C ASN A 79 25.34 29.04 11.24
N PRO A 80 24.97 30.04 12.07
CA PRO A 80 23.81 30.91 11.83
C PRO A 80 23.87 31.71 10.52
N ASP A 81 25.06 32.12 10.10
CA ASP A 81 25.22 32.92 8.88
C ASP A 81 24.91 32.10 7.63
N ALA A 82 25.34 30.83 7.62
CA ALA A 82 25.04 29.90 6.53
C ALA A 82 23.59 29.36 6.56
N GLN A 83 22.87 29.49 7.68
CA GLN A 83 21.49 28.99 7.80
C GLN A 83 20.51 29.71 6.88
N MET A 84 20.71 31.01 6.63
CA MET A 84 19.81 31.77 5.77
C MET A 84 19.92 31.34 4.30
N ASP A 85 21.16 31.17 3.81
CA ASP A 85 21.43 30.71 2.45
C ASP A 85 20.98 29.25 2.25
N ALA A 86 21.25 28.38 3.23
CA ALA A 86 20.76 27.00 3.17
C ALA A 86 19.24 26.93 3.22
N SER A 87 18.56 27.78 4.00
CA SER A 87 17.10 27.82 4.03
C SER A 87 16.51 28.18 2.66
N THR A 88 17.13 29.13 1.97
CA THR A 88 16.72 29.55 0.61
C THR A 88 16.94 28.41 -0.40
N ALA A 89 18.07 27.70 -0.32
CA ALA A 89 18.35 26.55 -1.17
C ALA A 89 17.37 25.39 -0.91
N ILE A 90 17.08 25.10 0.37
CA ILE A 90 16.12 24.07 0.78
C ILE A 90 14.72 24.41 0.27
N GLU A 91 14.30 25.67 0.34
CA GLU A 91 12.99 26.07 -0.18
C GLU A 91 12.89 25.87 -1.70
N ARG A 92 13.97 26.12 -2.45
CA ARG A 92 14.04 25.81 -3.89
C ARG A 92 13.91 24.32 -4.14
N PHE A 93 14.64 23.48 -3.40
CA PHE A 93 14.53 22.02 -3.51
C PHE A 93 13.12 21.53 -3.19
N ARG A 94 12.47 22.07 -2.16
CA ARG A 94 11.09 21.72 -1.82
C ARG A 94 10.11 22.11 -2.92
N LYS A 95 10.18 23.33 -3.47
CA LYS A 95 9.33 23.77 -4.58
C LYS A 95 9.50 22.90 -5.82
N GLN A 96 10.74 22.56 -6.18
CA GLN A 96 11.02 21.64 -7.28
C GLN A 96 10.46 20.24 -7.00
N THR A 97 10.65 19.73 -5.79
CA THR A 97 10.15 18.42 -5.37
C THR A 97 8.62 18.34 -5.43
N GLU A 98 7.90 19.37 -4.97
CA GLU A 98 6.44 19.41 -5.07
C GLU A 98 5.96 19.42 -6.51
N LYS A 99 6.62 20.19 -7.39
CA LYS A 99 6.31 20.17 -8.83
C LYS A 99 6.52 18.78 -9.46
N LEU A 100 7.61 18.09 -9.09
CA LEU A 100 7.88 16.73 -9.59
C LEU A 100 6.82 15.72 -9.09
N LYS A 101 6.42 15.82 -7.82
CA LYS A 101 5.34 15.00 -7.26
C LYS A 101 4.00 15.26 -7.94
N GLU A 102 3.67 16.53 -8.21
CA GLU A 102 2.45 16.92 -8.91
C GLU A 102 2.43 16.37 -10.34
N ASN A 103 3.56 16.45 -11.05
CA ASN A 103 3.72 15.86 -12.38
C ASN A 103 3.52 14.34 -12.33
N LEU A 104 4.15 13.66 -11.37
CA LEU A 104 4.04 12.22 -11.16
C LEU A 104 2.58 11.81 -10.88
N ALA A 105 1.90 12.55 -10.01
CA ALA A 105 0.50 12.31 -9.66
C ALA A 105 -0.44 12.55 -10.83
N THR A 106 -0.20 13.58 -11.64
CA THR A 106 -0.99 13.89 -12.83
C THR A 106 -0.85 12.78 -13.86
N ARG A 107 0.39 12.38 -14.20
CA ARG A 107 0.61 11.27 -15.15
C ARG A 107 0.07 9.94 -14.63
N ARG A 108 0.07 9.72 -13.31
CA ARG A 108 -0.58 8.55 -12.69
C ARG A 108 -2.09 8.59 -12.90
N ARG A 109 -2.72 9.74 -12.65
CA ARG A 109 -4.15 9.94 -12.87
C ARG A 109 -4.56 9.72 -14.32
N ASP A 110 -3.77 10.24 -15.27
CA ASP A 110 -4.04 10.10 -16.71
C ASP A 110 -3.91 8.65 -17.21
N ARG A 111 -3.13 7.83 -16.49
CA ARG A 111 -2.97 6.39 -16.78
C ARG A 111 -4.03 5.51 -16.13
N ILE A 112 -4.80 6.04 -15.17
CA ILE A 112 -5.99 5.34 -14.66
C ILE A 112 -7.06 5.45 -15.73
N ASP A 113 -7.22 4.40 -16.53
CA ASP A 113 -8.28 4.34 -17.55
C ASP A 113 -9.65 4.47 -16.85
N PRO A 114 -10.43 5.54 -17.12
CA PRO A 114 -11.77 5.70 -16.56
C PRO A 114 -12.66 4.51 -16.90
N LYS A 115 -12.40 3.82 -18.02
CA LYS A 115 -13.16 2.64 -18.45
C LYS A 115 -12.91 1.39 -17.62
N LYS A 116 -11.77 1.32 -16.92
CA LYS A 116 -11.47 0.21 -15.99
C LYS A 116 -12.38 0.23 -14.75
N TYR A 117 -12.93 1.40 -14.42
CA TYR A 117 -13.90 1.59 -13.33
C TYR A 117 -15.29 2.05 -13.81
N SER A 118 -15.48 2.34 -15.10
CA SER A 118 -16.80 2.69 -15.65
C SER A 118 -17.76 1.50 -15.72
N GLY A 119 -17.30 0.29 -15.40
CA GLY A 119 -18.11 -0.92 -15.27
C GLY A 119 -18.70 -1.14 -13.88
N LEU A 120 -18.32 -0.33 -12.88
CA LEU A 120 -18.97 -0.30 -11.57
C LEU A 120 -20.03 0.80 -11.61
N SER A 121 -21.26 0.42 -11.96
CA SER A 121 -22.41 1.28 -11.73
C SER A 121 -22.55 1.55 -10.24
N ILE A 122 -23.12 2.70 -9.86
CA ILE A 122 -23.57 2.94 -8.48
C ILE A 122 -24.49 1.79 -8.00
N VAL A 123 -25.21 1.17 -8.94
CA VAL A 123 -26.01 -0.03 -8.70
C VAL A 123 -25.14 -1.23 -8.31
N ASP A 124 -24.02 -1.48 -8.98
CA ASP A 124 -23.12 -2.59 -8.64
C ASP A 124 -22.45 -2.38 -7.27
N LEU A 125 -22.16 -1.13 -6.92
CA LEU A 125 -21.66 -0.75 -5.60
C LEU A 125 -22.70 -0.97 -4.50
N ALA A 126 -23.97 -0.66 -4.77
CA ALA A 126 -25.07 -0.95 -3.86
C ALA A 126 -25.32 -2.46 -3.73
N VAL A 127 -25.24 -3.21 -4.82
CA VAL A 127 -25.37 -4.68 -4.83
C VAL A 127 -24.22 -5.32 -4.05
N ALA A 128 -22.99 -4.86 -4.24
CA ALA A 128 -21.83 -5.36 -3.49
C ALA A 128 -21.96 -5.08 -1.99
N PHE A 129 -22.42 -3.89 -1.61
CA PHE A 129 -22.67 -3.54 -0.20
C PHE A 129 -23.80 -4.38 0.42
N ASP A 130 -24.88 -4.62 -0.32
CA ASP A 130 -25.97 -5.50 0.13
C ASP A 130 -25.53 -6.96 0.22
N GLN A 131 -24.65 -7.41 -0.69
CA GLN A 131 -24.09 -8.75 -0.68
C GLN A 131 -23.17 -8.95 0.53
N GLU A 132 -22.28 -7.98 0.81
CA GLU A 132 -21.39 -8.00 1.97
C GLU A 132 -22.20 -8.02 3.29
N LYS A 133 -23.27 -7.23 3.38
CA LYS A 133 -24.19 -7.30 4.54
C LYS A 133 -24.90 -8.65 4.68
N LYS A 134 -25.30 -9.27 3.57
CA LYS A 134 -25.91 -10.61 3.59
C LYS A 134 -24.90 -11.65 4.02
N ASP A 135 -23.68 -11.58 3.53
CA ASP A 135 -22.60 -12.50 3.89
C ASP A 135 -22.23 -12.34 5.38
N ASP A 136 -22.18 -11.11 5.90
CA ASP A 136 -22.00 -10.84 7.33
C ASP A 136 -23.14 -11.42 8.19
N MET A 137 -24.39 -11.25 7.75
CA MET A 137 -25.55 -11.83 8.42
C MET A 137 -25.55 -13.36 8.36
N PHE A 138 -25.16 -13.93 7.22
CA PHE A 138 -25.03 -15.37 7.04
C PHE A 138 -23.96 -15.93 7.96
N ASN A 139 -22.76 -15.33 7.98
CA ASN A 139 -21.66 -15.73 8.85
C ASN A 139 -22.03 -15.65 10.34
N ARG A 140 -22.79 -14.63 10.75
CA ARG A 140 -23.32 -14.54 12.13
C ARG A 140 -24.33 -15.65 12.43
N SER A 141 -25.23 -15.94 11.50
CA SER A 141 -26.21 -17.02 11.63
C SER A 141 -25.51 -18.39 11.72
N THR A 142 -24.51 -18.65 10.89
CA THR A 142 -23.72 -19.89 10.92
C THR A 142 -23.01 -20.05 12.26
N ARG A 143 -22.40 -18.98 12.79
CA ARG A 143 -21.80 -18.99 14.13
C ARG A 143 -22.81 -19.30 15.23
N PHE A 144 -24.00 -18.70 15.19
CA PHE A 144 -25.04 -19.01 16.18
C PHE A 144 -25.56 -20.44 16.07
N ILE A 145 -25.65 -21.01 14.87
CA ILE A 145 -26.03 -22.41 14.67
C ILE A 145 -24.92 -23.35 15.18
N GLU A 146 -23.65 -23.01 14.96
CA GLU A 146 -22.51 -23.76 15.50
C GLU A 146 -22.49 -23.71 17.03
N GLU A 147 -22.64 -22.52 17.62
CA GLU A 147 -22.75 -22.34 19.08
C GLU A 147 -23.97 -23.08 19.65
N GLU A 148 -25.14 -23.03 18.98
CA GLU A 148 -26.33 -23.77 19.40
C GLU A 148 -26.10 -25.28 19.35
N ASN A 149 -25.44 -25.80 18.31
CA ASN A 149 -25.11 -27.23 18.22
C ASN A 149 -24.06 -27.66 19.25
N GLU A 150 -23.08 -26.81 19.57
CA GLU A 150 -22.13 -27.05 20.66
C GLU A 150 -22.84 -27.06 22.02
N ILE A 151 -23.74 -26.13 22.27
CA ILE A 151 -24.56 -26.06 23.49
C ILE A 151 -25.50 -27.28 23.60
N ARG A 152 -26.11 -27.70 22.50
CA ARG A 152 -27.03 -28.85 22.42
C ARG A 152 -26.30 -30.19 22.56
N GLY A 153 -25.03 -30.26 22.14
CA GLY A 153 -24.14 -31.39 22.35
C GLY A 153 -23.48 -31.41 23.74
N SER A 154 -23.43 -30.26 24.42
CA SER A 154 -22.96 -30.18 25.80
C SER A 154 -24.03 -30.70 26.77
N GLU A 155 -23.64 -31.54 27.73
CA GLU A 155 -24.51 -32.08 28.80
C GLU A 155 -25.10 -31.01 29.74
N LEU A 156 -24.91 -29.71 29.48
CA LEU A 156 -25.49 -28.62 30.25
C LEU A 156 -26.97 -28.37 29.94
N LEU A 157 -27.51 -28.95 28.87
CA LEU A 157 -28.94 -28.96 28.52
C LEU A 157 -29.66 -30.20 29.08
N ILE A 158 -29.43 -30.54 30.35
CA ILE A 158 -30.39 -31.32 31.14
C ILE A 158 -31.52 -30.35 31.52
N GLY A 159 -32.32 -29.95 30.53
CA GLY A 159 -33.49 -29.11 30.76
C GLY A 159 -34.51 -29.90 31.59
N ASN A 160 -34.79 -29.42 32.80
CA ASN A 160 -35.89 -29.76 33.72
C ASN A 160 -36.41 -31.21 33.70
N LYS A 161 -35.53 -32.19 33.44
CA LYS A 161 -35.92 -33.59 33.32
C LYS A 161 -36.28 -34.22 34.69
N GLU A 162 -35.91 -33.53 35.77
CA GLU A 162 -36.17 -33.90 37.16
C GLU A 162 -37.08 -32.88 37.89
N ASP A 163 -37.63 -31.90 37.17
CA ASP A 163 -38.51 -30.89 37.76
C ASP A 163 -39.89 -31.51 37.99
N GLN A 164 -40.29 -31.68 39.25
CA GLN A 164 -41.55 -32.34 39.64
C GLN A 164 -42.81 -31.57 39.19
N ASP A 165 -42.64 -30.32 38.74
CA ASP A 165 -43.72 -29.43 38.30
C ASP A 165 -43.89 -29.40 36.77
N ALA A 166 -43.14 -30.22 36.01
CA ALA A 166 -43.33 -30.35 34.57
C ALA A 166 -44.63 -31.11 34.29
N GLU A 167 -45.75 -30.38 34.16
CA GLU A 167 -47.03 -30.95 33.70
C GLU A 167 -46.84 -31.66 32.35
N VAL A 168 -46.87 -32.98 32.38
CA VAL A 168 -46.99 -33.80 31.18
C VAL A 168 -48.39 -33.57 30.64
N PHE A 169 -48.52 -32.70 29.64
CA PHE A 169 -49.69 -32.69 28.78
C PHE A 169 -49.65 -33.96 27.93
N ASP A 170 -50.16 -35.06 28.49
CA ASP A 170 -50.60 -36.20 27.69
C ASP A 170 -51.75 -35.73 26.80
N ARG A 171 -51.43 -35.53 25.53
CA ARG A 171 -52.45 -35.54 24.48
C ARG A 171 -52.61 -36.98 24.04
N ASP A 172 -53.30 -37.76 24.84
CA ASP A 172 -53.97 -38.95 24.36
C ASP A 172 -55.48 -38.87 24.67
N ASP A 173 -56.23 -39.16 23.61
CA ASP A 173 -57.63 -39.58 23.53
C ASP A 173 -58.75 -38.56 23.20
N ALA A 174 -59.33 -38.84 22.03
CA ALA A 174 -60.72 -38.65 21.56
C ALA A 174 -61.15 -37.31 20.96
#